data_AF-A0A3G2ICY8-F1
#
_entry.id   AF-A0A3G2ICY8-F1
#
_cell.length_a   1.000
_cell.length_b   1.000
_cell.length_c   1.000
_cell.angle_alpha   90.00
_cell.angle_beta   90.00
_cell.angle_gamma   90.00
#
_symmetry.space_group_name_H-M   'P 1'
#
loop_
_entity.id
_entity.type
_entity.pdbx_description
1 polymer ?
#
loop_
_entity_poly.entity_id
_entity_poly.type
_entity_poly.pdbx_seq_one_letter_code
_entity_poly.pdbx_strand_id
1 'polypeptide(L)'
;MIIPNARFLRHSYEKNKRNLTQRSENEKRMMAGILVKELRNPQTHKLGYVSCFFSKEKYPITVNGGAQRYLNELVHSFISAGYDVTIDKAEDGFSINLNWTTACSPIDLP
;
A
#
# COMPACT_ATOMS: atom_id res chain seq x y z
N MET A 1 13.36 -37.46 -15.51
CA MET A 1 12.85 -36.29 -14.75
C MET A 1 12.17 -36.82 -13.49
N ILE A 2 12.73 -36.60 -12.30
CA ILE A 2 12.15 -37.08 -11.03
C ILE A 2 11.14 -36.02 -10.58
N ILE A 3 9.85 -36.35 -10.57
CA ILE A 3 8.81 -35.47 -10.05
C ILE A 3 8.84 -35.57 -8.51
N PRO A 4 9.02 -34.47 -7.77
CA PRO A 4 9.07 -34.50 -6.31
C PRO A 4 7.77 -35.02 -5.71
N ASN A 5 7.87 -35.66 -4.53
CA ASN A 5 6.73 -36.16 -3.78
C ASN A 5 5.71 -35.03 -3.51
N ALA A 6 4.42 -35.29 -3.75
CA ALA A 6 3.33 -34.34 -3.56
C ALA A 6 3.30 -33.70 -2.16
N ARG A 7 3.71 -34.41 -1.11
CA ARG A 7 3.80 -33.87 0.26
C ARG A 7 4.85 -32.74 0.35
N PHE A 8 5.98 -32.91 -0.32
CA PHE A 8 7.04 -31.90 -0.36
C PHE A 8 6.61 -30.68 -1.17
N LEU A 9 5.93 -30.89 -2.31
CA LEU A 9 5.37 -29.81 -3.12
C LEU A 9 4.37 -28.97 -2.32
N ARG A 10 3.44 -29.62 -1.60
CA ARG A 10 2.47 -28.94 -0.73
C ARG A 10 3.15 -28.14 0.36
N HIS A 11 4.15 -28.71 1.04
CA HIS A 11 4.88 -28.00 2.09
C HIS A 11 5.61 -26.76 1.56
N SER A 12 6.29 -26.89 0.42
CA SER A 12 6.98 -25.78 -0.24
C SER A 12 6.01 -24.68 -0.68
N TYR A 13 4.85 -25.06 -1.22
CA TYR A 13 3.78 -24.13 -1.59
C TYR A 13 3.26 -23.34 -0.37
N GLU A 14 2.89 -24.03 0.71
CA GLU A 14 2.38 -23.39 1.93
C GLU A 14 3.42 -22.46 2.56
N LYS A 15 4.69 -22.86 2.57
CA LYS A 15 5.79 -22.02 3.06
C LYS A 15 5.93 -20.76 2.19
N ASN A 16 5.90 -20.90 0.87
CA ASN A 16 6.01 -19.76 -0.04
C ASN A 16 4.82 -18.81 0.11
N LYS A 17 3.61 -19.35 0.23
CA LYS A 17 2.37 -18.58 0.47
C LYS A 17 2.50 -17.74 1.74
N ARG A 18 2.92 -18.34 2.86
CA ARG A 18 3.13 -17.63 4.13
C ARG A 18 4.20 -16.53 4.01
N ASN A 19 5.32 -16.84 3.35
CA ASN A 19 6.38 -15.86 3.13
C ASN A 19 5.88 -14.66 2.30
N LEU A 20 5.08 -14.91 1.26
CA LEU A 20 4.52 -13.85 0.42
C LEU A 20 3.55 -12.96 1.21
N THR A 21 2.67 -13.57 2.01
CA THR A 21 1.77 -12.86 2.94
C THR A 21 2.56 -11.95 3.88
N GLN A 22 3.59 -12.49 4.56
CA GLN A 22 4.39 -11.71 5.50
C GLN A 22 5.14 -10.55 4.83
N ARG A 23 5.72 -10.78 3.66
CA ARG A 23 6.41 -9.72 2.91
C ARG A 23 5.45 -8.63 2.44
N SER A 24 4.25 -9.00 1.99
CA SER A 24 3.21 -8.05 1.58
C SER A 24 2.75 -7.18 2.75
N GLU A 25 2.56 -7.77 3.94
CA GLU A 25 2.26 -7.02 5.16
C GLU A 25 3.39 -6.07 5.55
N ASN A 26 4.64 -6.50 5.43
CA ASN A 26 5.79 -5.66 5.74
C ASN A 26 5.88 -4.47 4.78
N GLU A 27 5.70 -4.68 3.47
CA GLU A 27 5.62 -3.59 2.50
C GLU A 27 4.50 -2.60 2.88
N LYS A 28 3.29 -3.09 3.21
CA LYS A 28 2.18 -2.26 3.69
C LYS A 28 2.58 -1.40 4.89
N ARG A 29 3.19 -2.00 5.91
CA ARG A 29 3.64 -1.29 7.12
C ARG A 29 4.69 -0.22 6.80
N MET A 30 5.63 -0.52 5.91
CA MET A 30 6.65 0.43 5.50
C MET A 30 6.04 1.63 4.74
N MET A 31 5.13 1.37 3.80
CA MET A 31 4.41 2.43 3.08
C MET A 31 3.59 3.31 4.04
N ALA A 32 2.84 2.70 4.96
CA ALA A 32 2.10 3.41 6.00
C ALA A 32 3.02 4.30 6.84
N GLY A 33 4.18 3.78 7.25
CA GLY A 33 5.17 4.51 8.03
C GLY A 33 5.68 5.76 7.31
N ILE A 34 5.95 5.66 6.00
CA ILE A 34 6.37 6.81 5.19
C ILE A 34 5.26 7.85 5.10
N LEU A 35 4.03 7.43 4.75
CA LEU A 35 2.89 8.35 4.64
C LEU A 35 2.63 9.07 5.96
N VAL A 36 2.60 8.35 7.09
CA VAL A 36 2.38 8.95 8.41
C VAL A 36 3.52 9.89 8.81
N LYS A 37 4.77 9.55 8.45
CA LYS A 37 5.92 10.43 8.71
C LYS A 37 5.77 11.74 7.95
N GLU A 38 5.40 11.69 6.68
CA GLU A 38 5.20 12.91 5.87
C GLU A 38 3.98 13.71 6.34
N LEU A 39 2.90 13.06 6.78
CA LEU A 39 1.74 13.77 7.36
C LEU A 39 2.06 14.47 8.69
N ARG A 40 3.03 13.97 9.46
CA ARG A 40 3.49 14.59 10.72
C ARG A 40 4.42 15.77 10.49
N ASN A 41 4.95 15.95 9.28
CA ASN A 41 5.83 17.07 8.99
C ASN A 41 4.98 18.38 8.95
N PRO A 42 5.27 19.37 9.80
CA PRO A 42 4.47 20.60 9.87
C PRO A 42 4.43 21.40 8.57
N GLN A 43 5.46 21.26 7.72
CA GLN A 43 5.54 22.00 6.46
C GLN A 43 4.57 21.43 5.42
N THR A 44 4.56 20.11 5.24
CA THR A 44 3.63 19.40 4.36
C THR A 44 2.20 19.46 4.89
N HIS A 45 2.03 19.38 6.22
CA HIS A 45 0.72 19.44 6.84
C HIS A 45 -0.02 20.75 6.52
N LYS A 46 0.71 21.87 6.46
CA LYS A 46 0.16 23.19 6.08
C LYS A 46 -0.25 23.30 4.61
N LEU A 47 0.35 22.51 3.73
CA LEU A 47 0.01 22.51 2.30
C LEU A 47 -1.32 21.81 2.02
N GLY A 48 -1.82 21.00 2.96
CA GLY A 48 -3.08 20.28 2.79
C GLY A 48 -3.01 19.07 1.86
N TYR A 49 -1.80 18.75 1.37
CA TYR A 49 -1.54 17.72 0.39
C TYR A 49 -0.17 17.09 0.61
N VAL A 50 -0.05 15.78 0.37
CA VAL A 50 1.21 15.05 0.33
C VAL A 50 1.21 14.03 -0.79
N SER A 51 2.36 13.84 -1.44
CA SER A 51 2.60 12.79 -2.44
C SER A 51 3.82 11.98 -2.03
N CYS A 52 3.69 10.66 -2.03
CA CYS A 52 4.79 9.74 -1.75
C CYS A 52 4.94 8.73 -2.88
N PHE A 53 6.13 8.68 -3.47
CA PHE A 53 6.48 7.73 -4.51
C PHE A 53 7.05 6.43 -3.92
N PHE A 54 6.54 5.29 -4.41
CA PHE A 54 6.94 3.94 -4.02
C PHE A 54 7.51 3.21 -5.23
N SER A 55 8.84 3.05 -5.25
CA SER A 55 9.53 2.39 -6.35
C SER A 55 9.42 0.87 -6.30
N LYS A 56 9.42 0.25 -7.48
CA LYS A 56 9.43 -1.21 -7.69
C LYS A 56 10.61 -1.89 -7.01
N GLU A 57 11.75 -1.22 -6.93
CA GLU A 57 12.95 -1.75 -6.26
C GLU A 57 12.73 -1.99 -4.76
N LYS A 58 12.01 -1.08 -4.10
CA LYS A 58 11.75 -1.14 -2.66
C LYS A 58 10.44 -1.85 -2.31
N TYR A 59 9.45 -1.80 -3.20
CA TYR A 59 8.11 -2.37 -3.00
C TYR A 59 7.71 -3.32 -4.14
N PRO A 60 8.53 -4.35 -4.43
CA PRO A 60 8.34 -5.19 -5.60
C PRO A 60 7.03 -5.98 -5.57
N ILE A 61 6.52 -6.36 -4.41
CA ILE A 61 5.32 -7.21 -4.35
C ILE A 61 4.07 -6.37 -4.64
N THR A 62 3.99 -5.19 -4.04
CA THR A 62 2.85 -4.28 -4.21
C THR A 62 2.81 -3.70 -5.62
N VAL A 63 3.95 -3.23 -6.15
CA VAL A 63 4.04 -2.64 -7.50
C VAL A 63 3.68 -3.65 -8.58
N ASN A 64 4.09 -4.93 -8.44
CA ASN A 64 3.75 -5.97 -9.41
C ASN A 64 2.31 -6.52 -9.27
N GLY A 65 1.47 -5.92 -8.41
CA GLY A 65 0.08 -6.32 -8.21
C GLY A 65 -0.12 -7.58 -7.36
N GLY A 66 0.95 -8.18 -6.83
CA GLY A 66 0.89 -9.39 -6.00
C GLY A 66 0.26 -9.18 -4.61
N ALA A 67 0.08 -7.92 -4.20
CA ALA A 67 -0.44 -7.53 -2.89
C ALA A 67 -1.57 -6.47 -2.97
N GLN A 68 -2.38 -6.48 -4.03
CA GLN A 68 -3.45 -5.48 -4.23
C GLN A 68 -4.37 -5.33 -3.01
N ARG A 69 -4.71 -6.45 -2.33
CA ARG A 69 -5.50 -6.43 -1.10
C ARG A 69 -4.87 -5.54 -0.02
N TYR A 70 -3.56 -5.65 0.18
CA TYR A 70 -2.85 -4.89 1.21
C TYR A 70 -2.74 -3.41 0.85
N LEU A 71 -2.58 -3.09 -0.43
CA LEU A 71 -2.63 -1.72 -0.92
C LEU A 71 -4.03 -1.11 -0.70
N ASN A 72 -5.08 -1.87 -1.01
CA ASN A 72 -6.46 -1.42 -0.78
C ASN A 72 -6.75 -1.21 0.71
N GLU A 73 -6.30 -2.12 1.59
CA GLU A 73 -6.42 -1.96 3.04
C GLU A 73 -5.70 -0.69 3.54
N LEU A 74 -4.52 -0.40 3.00
CA LEU A 74 -3.76 0.82 3.32
C LEU A 74 -4.54 2.07 2.91
N VAL A 75 -4.98 2.13 1.65
CA VAL A 75 -5.72 3.25 1.07
C VAL A 75 -7.03 3.48 1.83
N HIS A 76 -7.79 2.42 2.09
CA HIS A 76 -9.04 2.49 2.84
C HIS A 76 -8.83 3.04 4.26
N SER A 77 -7.71 2.74 4.91
CA SER A 77 -7.39 3.29 6.23
C SER A 77 -7.29 4.82 6.20
N PHE A 78 -6.66 5.38 5.16
CA PHE A 78 -6.58 6.84 4.99
C PHE A 78 -7.92 7.44 4.55
N ILE A 79 -8.65 6.81 3.63
CA ILE A 79 -10.00 7.27 3.25
C ILE A 79 -10.91 7.34 4.48
N SER A 80 -10.90 6.31 5.32
CA SER A 80 -11.71 6.27 6.55
C SER A 80 -11.32 7.32 7.59
N ALA A 81 -10.10 7.85 7.51
CA ALA A 81 -9.62 8.94 8.35
C ALA A 81 -9.93 10.33 7.77
N GLY A 82 -10.63 10.41 6.63
CA GLY A 82 -11.07 11.66 6.01
C GLY A 82 -10.14 12.22 4.94
N TYR A 83 -9.15 11.44 4.48
CA TYR A 83 -8.27 11.85 3.39
C TYR A 83 -8.87 11.46 2.04
N ASP A 84 -8.78 12.36 1.06
CA ASP A 84 -8.94 12.00 -0.35
C ASP A 84 -7.64 11.37 -0.86
N VAL A 85 -7.74 10.19 -1.47
CA VAL A 85 -6.58 9.35 -1.82
C VAL A 85 -6.59 9.00 -3.29
N THR A 86 -5.54 9.40 -4.01
CA THR A 86 -5.33 9.04 -5.42
C THR A 86 -4.05 8.23 -5.60
N ILE A 87 -4.07 7.27 -6.52
CA ILE A 87 -2.89 6.45 -6.84
C ILE A 87 -2.53 6.66 -8.31
N ASP A 88 -1.35 7.21 -8.55
CA ASP A 88 -0.81 7.39 -9.89
C ASP A 88 0.20 6.29 -10.19
N LYS A 89 -0.03 5.54 -11.26
CA LYS A 89 0.88 4.47 -11.68
C LYS A 89 1.97 5.03 -12.60
N ALA A 90 3.21 4.64 -12.34
CA ALA A 90 4.36 4.88 -13.20
C ALA A 90 4.94 3.54 -13.69
N GLU A 91 5.86 3.56 -14.66
CA GLU A 91 6.50 2.33 -15.14
C GLU A 91 7.37 1.66 -14.07
N ASP A 92 7.96 2.45 -13.18
CA ASP A 92 8.92 2.05 -12.16
C ASP A 92 8.33 2.02 -10.74
N GLY A 93 7.03 2.25 -10.59
CA GLY A 93 6.40 2.34 -9.27
C GLY A 93 4.99 2.92 -9.29
N PHE A 94 4.58 3.47 -8.16
CA PHE A 94 3.36 4.26 -8.06
C PHE A 94 3.51 5.35 -7.00
N SER A 95 2.75 6.42 -7.14
CA SER A 95 2.61 7.46 -6.12
C SER A 95 1.28 7.30 -5.41
N ILE A 96 1.29 7.45 -4.09
CA ILE A 96 0.07 7.66 -3.30
C ILE A 96 0.03 9.14 -2.94
N ASN A 97 -1.05 9.80 -3.32
CA ASN A 97 -1.30 11.17 -2.94
C ASN A 97 -2.45 11.21 -1.92
N LEU A 98 -2.27 11.99 -0.85
CA LEU A 98 -3.29 12.24 0.16
C LEU A 98 -3.59 13.74 0.17
N ASN A 99 -4.87 14.10 0.09
CA ASN A 99 -5.36 15.47 0.19
C ASN A 99 -6.38 15.56 1.34
N TRP A 100 -6.27 16.58 2.18
CA TRP A 100 -7.22 16.86 3.27
C TRP A 100 -7.73 18.31 3.25
N THR A 101 -7.51 19.04 2.16
CA THR A 101 -8.09 20.39 1.97
C THR A 101 -9.59 20.35 1.65
N THR A 102 -10.05 19.28 1.00
CA THR A 102 -11.45 19.05 0.62
C THR A 102 -12.28 18.39 1.72
N ALA A 103 -11.70 18.11 2.89
CA ALA A 103 -12.37 17.53 4.05
C ALA A 103 -13.28 18.56 4.76
N CYS A 104 -14.21 19.18 4.03
CA CYS A 104 -15.40 19.82 4.59
C CYS A 104 -16.44 20.01 3.49
N SER A 105 -17.20 18.96 3.19
CA SER A 105 -18.59 19.12 2.78
C SER A 105 -19.38 18.06 3.56
N PRO A 106 -20.30 18.45 4.45
CA PRO A 106 -21.21 17.49 5.04
C PRO A 106 -21.97 16.84 3.87
N ILE A 107 -21.85 15.53 3.76
CA ILE A 107 -22.63 14.76 2.79
C ILE A 107 -24.06 14.81 3.30
N ASP A 108 -24.87 15.72 2.76
CA ASP A 108 -26.32 15.60 2.82
C ASP A 108 -26.69 14.33 2.03
N LEU A 109 -27.01 13.28 2.79
CA LEU A 109 -27.63 12.07 2.24
C LEU A 109 -29.08 12.40 1.86
N PRO A 110 -29.53 12.12 0.62
CA PRO A 110 -30.96 12.03 0.34
C PRO A 110 -31.60 10.83 1.03
#